data_AF-A0A485CPL5-F1
#
_entry.id   AF-A0A485CPL5-F1
#
_cell.length_a   1.000
_cell.length_b   1.000
_cell.length_c   1.000
_cell.angle_alpha   90.00
_cell.angle_beta   90.00
_cell.angle_gamma   90.00
#
_symmetry.space_group_name_H-M   'P 1'
#
loop_
_entity.id
_entity.type
_entity.pdbx_description
1 polymer ?
#
loop_
_entity_poly.entity_id
_entity_poly.type
_entity_poly.pdbx_seq_one_letter_code
_entity_poly.pdbx_strand_id
1 'polypeptide(L)' 'MIHVQPKFTDYYNLAYSKRGKVQMSVTQQLGRTATLYVSGSHQTYWGTGNADEQLQVGLNTAVG' A
#
# COMPACT_ATOMS: atom_id res chain seq x y z
N MET A 1 -9.41 -13.43 43.93
CA MET A 1 -8.37 -13.88 42.98
C MET A 1 -8.72 -13.29 41.62
N ILE A 2 -8.00 -12.27 41.17
CA ILE A 2 -8.32 -11.56 39.92
C ILE A 2 -7.82 -12.43 38.76
N HIS A 3 -8.75 -13.10 38.06
CA HIS A 3 -8.47 -13.82 36.83
C HIS A 3 -8.25 -12.78 35.72
N VAL A 4 -7.01 -12.31 35.56
CA VAL A 4 -6.61 -11.59 34.37
C VAL A 4 -6.54 -12.62 33.25
N GLN A 5 -7.65 -12.79 32.54
CA GLN A 5 -7.67 -13.55 31.28
C GLN A 5 -6.68 -12.84 30.35
N PRO A 6 -5.58 -13.49 29.92
CA PRO A 6 -4.71 -12.88 28.93
C PRO A 6 -5.55 -12.67 27.68
N LYS A 7 -5.73 -11.41 27.31
CA LYS A 7 -6.34 -11.06 26.03
C LYS A 7 -5.40 -11.60 24.96
N PHE A 8 -5.73 -12.76 24.39
CA PHE A 8 -5.08 -13.31 23.20
C PHE A 8 -5.38 -12.39 22.01
N THR A 9 -4.86 -11.17 22.04
CA THR A 9 -4.90 -10.19 20.94
C THR A 9 -3.59 -10.22 20.18
N ASP A 10 -3.05 -11.43 20.01
CA ASP A 10 -2.04 -11.75 19.00
C ASP A 10 -2.77 -12.58 17.92
N TYR A 11 -3.73 -11.96 17.25
CA TYR A 11 -4.37 -12.55 16.08
C TYR A 11 -3.40 -12.41 14.89
N TYR A 12 -2.34 -13.22 14.89
CA TYR A 12 -1.55 -13.51 13.69
C TYR A 12 -2.42 -14.37 12.77
N ASN A 13 -3.32 -13.71 12.04
CA ASN A 13 -4.26 -14.38 11.15
C ASN A 13 -3.53 -14.86 9.88
N LEU A 14 -2.96 -16.06 9.95
CA LEU A 14 -2.35 -16.76 8.80
C LEU A 14 -3.36 -17.14 7.70
N ALA A 15 -4.67 -16.95 7.92
CA ALA A 15 -5.71 -17.10 6.89
C ALA A 15 -5.93 -15.83 6.03
N TYR A 16 -5.32 -14.71 6.44
CA TYR A 16 -5.30 -13.44 5.69
C TYR A 16 -3.96 -13.29 4.96
N SER A 17 -3.49 -14.37 4.31
CA SER A 17 -2.27 -14.31 3.50
C SER A 17 -2.44 -13.14 2.53
N LYS A 18 -1.54 -12.16 2.51
CA LYS A 18 -1.55 -11.14 1.46
C LYS A 18 -1.48 -11.91 0.13
N ARG A 19 -2.61 -12.03 -0.58
CA ARG A 19 -2.73 -12.89 -1.78
C ARG A 19 -1.78 -12.43 -2.86
N GLY A 20 -1.71 -11.11 -3.01
CA GLY A 20 -0.77 -10.40 -3.83
C GLY A 20 -0.85 -8.92 -3.49
N LYS A 21 0.30 -8.31 -3.22
CA LYS A 21 0.45 -6.86 -3.20
C LYS A 21 1.18 -6.47 -4.46
N VAL A 22 0.46 -5.90 -5.43
CA VAL A 22 1.07 -5.33 -6.63
C VAL A 22 1.35 -3.86 -6.33
N GLN A 23 2.59 -3.45 -6.50
CA GLN A 23 3.00 -2.05 -6.41
C GLN A 23 3.68 -1.70 -7.72
N MET A 24 3.22 -0.64 -8.37
CA MET A 24 3.78 -0.11 -9.59
C MET A 24 4.19 1.33 -9.35
N SER A 25 5.38 1.69 -9.78
CA SER A 25 5.86 3.07 -9.78
C SER A 25 6.51 3.37 -11.12
N VAL A 26 6.08 4.47 -11.74
CA VAL A 26 6.61 4.97 -12.99
C VAL A 26 7.08 6.39 -12.73
N THR A 27 8.37 6.62 -12.98
CA THR A 27 8.97 7.94 -12.90
C THR A 27 9.50 8.29 -14.29
N GLN A 28 9.02 9.39 -14.84
CA GLN A 28 9.43 9.87 -16.15
C GLN A 28 9.93 11.30 -16.05
N GLN A 29 11.17 11.50 -16.49
CA GLN A 29 11.71 12.83 -16.64
C GLN A 29 11.05 13.52 -17.84
N LEU A 30 10.46 14.68 -17.62
CA LEU A 30 9.83 15.52 -18.63
C LEU A 30 10.79 16.69 -18.93
N GLY A 31 11.74 16.44 -19.83
CA GLY A 31 12.77 17.42 -20.20
C GLY A 31 13.80 17.64 -19.09
N ARG A 32 14.27 18.88 -18.94
CA ARG A 32 15.29 19.24 -17.93
C ARG A 32 14.70 19.78 -16.63
N THR A 33 13.44 20.18 -16.66
CA THR A 33 12.82 21.00 -15.62
C THR A 33 11.62 20.35 -14.98
N ALA A 34 11.11 19.22 -15.47
CA ALA A 34 9.98 18.55 -14.86
C ALA A 34 10.22 17.05 -14.71
N THR A 35 9.64 16.46 -13.68
CA THR A 35 9.63 15.01 -13.43
C THR A 35 8.23 14.61 -13.01
N LEU A 36 7.63 13.70 -13.76
CA LEU A 36 6.34 13.09 -13.44
C LEU A 36 6.60 11.78 -12.69
N TYR A 37 5.87 11.58 -11.61
CA TYR A 37 5.86 10.31 -10.88
C TYR A 37 4.42 9.84 -10.69
N VAL A 38 4.18 8.57 -11.00
CA VAL A 38 2.92 7.90 -10.81
C VAL A 38 3.21 6.62 -10.03
N SER A 39 2.52 6.42 -8.92
CA SER A 39 2.63 5.18 -8.14
C SER A 39 1.25 4.66 -7.79
N GLY A 40 1.04 3.37 -8.03
CA GLY A 40 -0.18 2.66 -7.67
C GLY A 40 0.15 1.44 -6.82
N SER A 41 -0.76 1.08 -5.92
CA SER A 41 -0.69 -0.19 -5.22
C SER A 41 -2.07 -0.82 -5.12
N HIS A 42 -2.11 -2.13 -5.33
CA HIS A 42 -3.31 -2.94 -5.25
C HIS A 42 -3.00 -4.14 -4.34
N GLN A 43 -3.57 -4.12 -3.14
CA GLN A 43 -3.38 -5.17 -2.15
C GLN A 43 -4.68 -5.94 -1.95
N THR A 44 -4.65 -7.23 -2.27
CA THR A 44 -5.80 -8.13 -2.09
C THR A 44 -5.59 -9.01 -0.86
N TYR A 45 -6.69 -9.29 -0.17
CA TYR A 45 -6.70 -10.20 0.97
C TYR A 45 -7.54 -11.43 0.67
N TRP A 46 -7.11 -12.60 1.12
CA TRP A 46 -7.93 -13.81 1.02
C TRP A 46 -9.12 -13.72 1.98
N GLY A 47 -10.31 -14.12 1.52
CA GLY A 47 -11.50 -14.27 2.37
C GLY A 47 -12.37 -13.02 2.52
N THR A 48 -11.98 -11.86 1.99
CA THR A 48 -12.89 -10.72 1.82
C THR A 48 -12.78 -10.16 0.41
N GLY A 49 -13.89 -9.72 -0.18
CA GLY A 49 -13.88 -9.06 -1.49
C GLY A 49 -13.24 -7.67 -1.48
N ASN A 50 -12.54 -7.30 -0.40
CA ASN A 50 -11.96 -5.97 -0.21
C ASN A 50 -10.52 -5.98 -0.74
N ALA A 51 -10.26 -5.08 -1.68
CA ALA A 51 -8.91 -4.78 -2.17
C ALA A 51 -8.58 -3.34 -1.75
N ASP A 52 -7.40 -3.15 -1.16
CA ASP A 52 -6.86 -1.81 -0.90
C ASP A 52 -6.19 -1.31 -2.18
N GLU A 53 -6.81 -0.31 -2.81
CA GLU A 53 -6.29 0.38 -3.97
C GLU A 53 -5.80 1.76 -3.57
N GLN A 54 -4.55 2.07 -3.89
CA GLN A 54 -3.99 3.42 -3.72
C GLN A 54 -3.39 3.86 -5.03
N LEU A 55 -3.75 5.05 -5.48
CA LEU A 55 -3.16 5.70 -6.64
C LEU A 55 -2.63 7.06 -6.21
N GLN A 56 -1.38 7.33 -6.52
CA GLN A 56 -0.71 8.61 -6.28
C GLN A 56 -0.08 9.08 -7.59
N VAL A 57 -0.31 10.35 -7.89
CA VAL A 57 0.23 11.03 -9.07
C VAL A 57 0.82 12.34 -8.60
N GLY A 58 2.02 12.68 -9.06
CA GLY A 58 2.57 14.00 -8.81
C GLY A 58 3.58 14.43 -9.84
N LEU A 59 3.77 15.74 -9.90
CA LEU A 59 4.60 16.43 -10.86
C LEU A 59 5.53 17.36 -10.08
N ASN A 60 6.83 17.16 -10.24
CA ASN A 60 7.84 18.07 -9.72
C ASN A 60 8.37 18.93 -10.86
N THR A 61 8.29 20.25 -10.73
CA THR A 61 8.86 21.20 -11.69
C THR A 61 9.92 22.06 -11.00
N ALA A 62 11.15 22.04 -11.50
CA ALA A 62 12.17 23.00 -11.17
C ALA A 62 11.93 24.26 -12.01
N VAL A 63 11.48 25.33 -11.36
CA VAL A 63 11.42 26.68 -11.95
C VAL A 63 12.66 27.41 -11.45
N GLY A 64 13.63 27.61 -12.33
CA GLY A 64 14.87 28.35 -12.08
C GLY A 64 14.83 29.74 -12.70
#